data_AF-A0A177NF16-F1
#
_entry.id   AF-A0A177NF16-F1
#
_cell.length_a   1.000
_cell.length_b   1.000
_cell.length_c   1.000
_cell.angle_alpha   90.00
_cell.angle_beta   90.00
_cell.angle_gamma   90.00
#
_symmetry.space_group_name_H-M   'P 1'
#
loop_
_entity.id
_entity.type
_entity.pdbx_description
1 polymer ?
#
loop_
_entity_poly.entity_id
_entity_poly.type
_entity_poly.pdbx_seq_one_letter_code
_entity_poly.pdbx_strand_id
1 'polypeptide(L)'
;MFKYYSILKPPCEKLMLLENKQYILDILIEYFNENDWPVYVNKSKLLDRSSIYPNESYPNIKTVKIERHRAVLGDQYREGLGMNAYKTYWMCYSVNELTRKVIDLGEQPGSYSINMAGLVDKHLDYESFSLNIEPLENGLYRVNELTYNLTKEVTSVDDICNCIFEIIPGHVEYFTICIDSEECFSKVEKDKLISDYESELREQLVEKANELWEDRE
;
A
#
# COMPACT_ATOMS: atom_id res chain seq x y z
N MET A 1 32.31 -61.15 3.25
CA MET A 1 31.71 -60.44 2.10
C MET A 1 30.50 -59.67 2.61
N PHE A 2 30.65 -58.39 2.96
CA PHE A 2 29.54 -57.56 3.47
C PHE A 2 28.97 -56.73 2.31
N LYS A 3 27.68 -56.90 2.02
CA LYS A 3 26.94 -56.07 1.07
C LYS A 3 26.43 -54.83 1.81
N TYR A 4 26.94 -53.66 1.45
CA TYR A 4 26.33 -52.38 1.83
C TYR A 4 25.14 -52.14 0.89
N TYR A 5 23.93 -52.06 1.44
CA TYR A 5 22.79 -51.49 0.75
C TYR A 5 22.73 -50.01 1.08
N SER A 6 23.02 -49.15 0.10
CA SER A 6 22.76 -47.72 0.22
C SER A 6 21.25 -47.51 0.20
N ILE A 7 20.67 -47.17 1.34
CA ILE A 7 19.31 -46.65 1.40
C ILE A 7 19.38 -45.23 0.83
N LEU A 8 19.10 -45.10 -0.46
CA LEU A 8 18.85 -43.79 -1.07
C LEU A 8 17.64 -43.20 -0.34
N LYS A 9 17.87 -42.15 0.45
CA LYS A 9 16.75 -41.36 1.00
C LYS A 9 15.93 -40.85 -0.18
N PRO A 10 14.60 -40.99 -0.17
CA PRO A 10 13.77 -40.36 -1.19
C PRO A 10 14.05 -38.85 -1.21
N PRO A 11 14.06 -38.21 -2.40
CA PRO A 11 14.29 -36.79 -2.48
C PRO A 11 13.29 -36.04 -1.59
N CYS A 12 13.77 -35.07 -0.83
CA CYS A 12 12.93 -34.25 0.03
C CYS A 12 11.84 -33.59 -0.84
N GLU A 13 10.56 -33.77 -0.51
CA GLU A 13 9.41 -33.19 -1.25
C GLU A 13 9.58 -31.68 -1.50
N LYS A 14 10.25 -30.98 -0.57
CA LYS A 14 10.58 -29.55 -0.68
C LYS A 14 11.50 -29.23 -1.86
N LEU A 15 12.42 -30.13 -2.23
CA LEU A 15 13.31 -29.97 -3.39
C LEU A 15 12.56 -30.20 -4.71
N MET A 16 11.68 -31.21 -4.77
CA MET A 16 10.86 -31.46 -5.97
C MET A 16 9.86 -30.32 -6.24
N LEU A 17 9.31 -29.70 -5.19
CA LEU A 17 8.43 -28.53 -5.31
C LEU A 17 9.16 -27.28 -5.81
N LEU A 18 10.43 -27.08 -5.42
CA LEU A 18 11.26 -25.97 -5.88
C LEU A 18 11.66 -26.11 -7.35
N GLU A 19 12.03 -27.32 -7.79
CA GLU A 19 12.35 -27.60 -9.20
C GLU A 19 11.13 -27.40 -10.12
N ASN A 20 9.93 -27.79 -9.66
CA ASN A 20 8.70 -27.59 -10.42
C ASN A 20 8.31 -26.10 -10.50
N LYS A 21 8.49 -25.32 -9.41
CA LYS A 21 8.22 -23.87 -9.45
C LYS A 21 9.09 -23.16 -10.49
N GLN A 22 10.40 -23.41 -10.50
CA GLN A 22 11.30 -22.72 -11.43
C GLN A 22 10.95 -23.03 -12.90
N TYR A 23 10.66 -24.30 -13.21
CA TYR A 23 10.29 -24.71 -14.57
C TYR A 23 9.04 -23.98 -15.11
N ILE A 24 7.99 -23.86 -14.30
CA ILE A 24 6.77 -23.13 -14.69
C ILE A 24 7.06 -21.65 -14.92
N LEU A 25 7.87 -21.03 -14.04
CA LEU A 25 8.22 -19.62 -14.17
C LEU A 25 9.11 -19.37 -15.37
N ASP A 26 9.98 -20.31 -15.75
CA ASP A 26 10.81 -20.19 -16.96
C ASP A 26 9.96 -20.19 -18.23
N ILE A 27 8.91 -21.03 -18.31
CA ILE A 27 7.93 -20.98 -19.42
C ILE A 27 7.27 -19.59 -19.50
N LEU A 28 6.88 -19.04 -18.35
CA LEU A 28 6.24 -17.72 -18.31
C LEU A 28 7.21 -16.57 -18.63
N ILE A 29 8.49 -16.69 -18.25
CA ILE A 29 9.55 -15.75 -18.60
C ILE A 29 9.79 -15.74 -20.11
N GLU A 30 9.86 -16.90 -20.74
CA GLU A 30 9.98 -17.00 -22.20
C GLU A 30 8.80 -16.35 -22.90
N TYR A 31 7.58 -16.63 -22.44
CA TYR A 31 6.38 -15.98 -22.96
C TYR A 31 6.45 -14.45 -22.88
N PHE A 32 6.89 -13.86 -21.76
CA PHE A 32 7.03 -12.40 -21.62
C PHE A 32 8.18 -11.81 -22.43
N ASN A 33 9.25 -12.56 -22.68
CA ASN A 33 10.31 -12.10 -23.58
C ASN A 33 9.85 -12.02 -25.04
N GLU A 34 8.85 -12.83 -25.42
CA GLU A 34 8.27 -12.85 -26.77
C GLU A 34 7.08 -11.89 -26.95
N ASN A 35 6.33 -11.61 -25.88
CA ASN A 35 5.04 -10.88 -25.93
C ASN A 35 5.02 -9.58 -25.09
N ASP A 36 6.20 -9.05 -24.79
CA ASP A 36 6.45 -7.97 -23.84
C ASP A 36 6.14 -8.31 -22.38
N TRP A 37 6.94 -7.72 -21.49
CA TRP A 37 6.72 -7.85 -20.06
C TRP A 37 5.54 -7.00 -19.61
N PRO A 38 4.71 -7.48 -18.68
CA PRO A 38 3.70 -6.65 -18.07
C PRO A 38 4.32 -5.41 -17.41
N VAL A 39 3.61 -4.28 -17.49
CA VAL A 39 4.12 -3.00 -16.99
C VAL A 39 4.54 -3.12 -15.52
N TYR A 40 5.73 -2.63 -15.21
CA TYR A 40 6.34 -2.66 -13.87
C TYR A 40 6.59 -4.07 -13.29
N VAL A 41 6.47 -5.14 -14.08
CA VAL A 41 6.93 -6.51 -13.73
C VAL A 41 8.28 -6.74 -14.40
N ASN A 42 9.17 -7.46 -13.72
CA ASN A 42 10.42 -7.93 -14.30
C ASN A 42 10.72 -9.33 -13.74
N LYS A 43 11.79 -9.97 -14.23
CA LYS A 43 12.17 -11.32 -13.81
C LYS A 43 12.30 -11.46 -12.29
N SER A 44 12.98 -10.51 -11.63
CA SER A 44 13.12 -10.55 -10.15
C SER A 44 11.75 -10.50 -9.47
N LYS A 45 10.90 -9.52 -9.83
CA LYS A 45 9.56 -9.37 -9.25
C LYS A 45 8.68 -10.59 -9.49
N LEU A 46 8.78 -11.23 -10.67
CA LEU A 46 8.05 -12.46 -10.96
C LEU A 46 8.48 -13.59 -10.02
N LEU A 47 9.79 -13.80 -9.85
CA LEU A 47 10.31 -14.86 -8.98
C LEU A 47 9.89 -14.64 -7.52
N ASP A 48 9.96 -13.39 -7.06
CA ASP A 48 9.67 -13.02 -5.67
C ASP A 48 8.17 -13.04 -5.35
N ARG A 49 7.31 -12.63 -6.29
CA ARG A 49 5.88 -12.34 -6.04
C ARG A 49 4.92 -13.37 -6.62
N SER A 50 5.43 -14.43 -7.25
CA SER A 50 4.59 -15.46 -7.86
C SER A 50 4.25 -16.60 -6.90
N SER A 51 2.98 -16.97 -6.93
CA SER A 51 2.45 -18.20 -6.35
C SER A 51 1.88 -19.09 -7.45
N ILE A 52 2.08 -20.40 -7.32
CA ILE A 52 1.65 -21.39 -8.32
C ILE A 52 0.61 -22.30 -7.68
N TYR A 53 -0.53 -22.43 -8.34
CA TYR A 53 -1.65 -23.26 -7.90
C TYR A 53 -1.88 -24.38 -8.92
N PRO A 54 -1.98 -25.65 -8.46
CA PRO A 54 -2.32 -26.75 -9.35
C PRO A 54 -3.78 -26.67 -9.80
N ASN A 55 -4.06 -27.14 -11.01
CA ASN A 55 -5.43 -27.37 -11.47
C ASN A 55 -5.81 -28.84 -11.20
N GLU A 56 -6.81 -29.08 -10.34
CA GLU A 56 -7.24 -30.43 -9.95
C GLU A 56 -7.78 -31.24 -11.14
N SER A 57 -8.48 -30.59 -12.07
CA SER A 57 -9.07 -31.24 -13.24
C SER A 57 -8.04 -31.50 -14.35
N TYR A 58 -6.93 -30.75 -14.37
CA TYR A 58 -5.91 -30.82 -15.41
C TYR A 58 -4.50 -30.74 -14.79
N PRO A 59 -3.89 -31.89 -14.41
CA PRO A 59 -2.65 -31.91 -13.64
C PRO A 59 -1.47 -31.17 -14.25
N ASN A 60 -1.40 -31.11 -15.60
CA ASN A 60 -0.35 -30.43 -16.36
C ASN A 60 -0.60 -28.94 -16.56
N ILE A 61 -1.69 -28.40 -16.03
CA ILE A 61 -2.04 -26.98 -16.08
C ILE A 61 -1.85 -26.39 -14.69
N LYS A 62 -1.09 -25.31 -14.62
CA LYS A 62 -0.86 -24.54 -13.39
C LYS A 62 -1.35 -23.12 -13.57
N THR A 63 -1.94 -22.56 -12.52
CA THR A 63 -2.26 -21.15 -12.47
C THR A 63 -1.14 -20.43 -11.72
N VAL A 64 -0.45 -19.54 -12.42
CA VAL A 64 0.52 -18.62 -11.82
C VAL A 64 -0.22 -17.33 -11.47
N LYS A 65 -0.16 -16.93 -10.20
CA LYS A 65 -0.65 -15.63 -9.74
C LYS A 65 0.53 -14.78 -9.33
N ILE A 66 0.64 -13.59 -9.92
CA ILE A 66 1.70 -12.62 -9.60
C ILE A 66 1.09 -11.51 -8.75
N GLU A 67 1.58 -11.34 -7.53
CA GLU A 67 1.08 -10.32 -6.61
C GLU A 67 1.47 -8.91 -7.07
N ARG A 68 0.50 -8.01 -7.06
CA ARG A 68 0.64 -6.60 -7.42
C ARG A 68 -0.08 -5.75 -6.39
N HIS A 69 0.40 -4.53 -6.22
CA HIS A 69 -0.24 -3.53 -5.37
C HIS A 69 -0.44 -2.24 -6.18
N ARG A 70 -1.57 -1.58 -5.94
CA ARG A 70 -1.89 -0.26 -6.48
C ARG A 70 -2.22 0.66 -5.32
N ALA A 71 -1.64 1.84 -5.29
CA ALA A 71 -2.00 2.87 -4.31
C ALA A 71 -3.48 3.25 -4.46
N VAL A 72 -4.13 3.55 -3.34
CA VAL A 72 -5.54 3.97 -3.27
C VAL A 72 -5.68 5.12 -2.27
N LEU A 73 -6.87 5.73 -2.22
CA LEU A 73 -7.23 6.74 -1.20
C LEU A 73 -6.30 7.97 -1.17
N GLY A 74 -5.81 8.40 -2.34
CA GLY A 74 -4.89 9.54 -2.45
C GLY A 74 -3.42 9.19 -2.17
N ASP A 75 -3.12 7.94 -1.79
CA ASP A 75 -1.74 7.49 -1.62
C ASP A 75 -1.00 7.39 -2.97
N GLN A 76 0.32 7.37 -2.92
CA GLN A 76 1.21 7.33 -4.08
C GLN A 76 2.43 6.46 -3.75
N TYR A 77 2.84 5.66 -4.73
CA TYR A 77 4.08 4.90 -4.63
C TYR A 77 5.29 5.83 -4.71
N ARG A 78 6.16 5.77 -3.69
CA ARG A 78 7.52 6.34 -3.72
C ARG A 78 8.51 5.18 -3.54
N GLU A 79 9.50 5.09 -4.43
CA GLU A 79 10.49 4.01 -4.37
C GLU A 79 11.25 4.02 -3.03
N GLY A 80 11.38 2.86 -2.39
CA GLY A 80 12.01 2.72 -1.09
C GLY A 80 11.10 3.02 0.11
N LEU A 81 9.88 3.54 -0.11
CA LEU A 81 8.90 3.79 0.95
C LEU A 81 7.69 2.87 0.83
N GLY A 82 7.15 2.46 1.97
CA GLY A 82 5.89 1.70 2.03
C GLY A 82 4.70 2.54 1.58
N MET A 83 3.69 1.89 1.00
CA MET A 83 2.39 2.53 0.77
C MET A 83 1.55 2.40 2.04
N ASN A 84 0.92 3.50 2.44
CA ASN A 84 0.00 3.55 3.57
C ASN A 84 -1.40 3.07 3.19
N ALA A 85 -1.81 3.19 1.93
CA ALA A 85 -3.07 2.66 1.45
C ALA A 85 -2.89 2.01 0.09
N TYR A 86 -3.09 0.70 0.02
CA TYR A 86 -2.98 -0.05 -1.24
C TYR A 86 -4.01 -1.16 -1.37
N LYS A 87 -4.38 -1.43 -2.62
CA LYS A 87 -5.12 -2.62 -3.02
C LYS A 87 -4.19 -3.63 -3.65
N THR A 88 -4.27 -4.86 -3.16
CA THR A 88 -3.60 -6.01 -3.73
C THR A 88 -4.46 -6.60 -4.84
N TYR A 89 -3.84 -6.95 -5.95
CA TYR A 89 -4.48 -7.66 -7.05
C TYR A 89 -3.49 -8.67 -7.64
N TRP A 90 -4.04 -9.64 -8.37
CA TRP A 90 -3.26 -10.77 -8.88
C TRP A 90 -3.36 -10.82 -10.40
N MET A 91 -2.23 -10.71 -11.08
CA MET A 91 -2.17 -11.04 -12.51
C MET A 91 -2.12 -12.56 -12.66
N CYS A 92 -3.08 -13.13 -13.37
CA CYS A 92 -3.27 -14.57 -13.43
C CYS A 92 -2.92 -15.12 -14.81
N TYR A 93 -2.08 -16.15 -14.84
CA TYR A 93 -1.71 -16.87 -16.06
C TYR A 93 -1.96 -18.36 -15.89
N SER A 94 -2.53 -18.99 -16.91
CA SER A 94 -2.56 -20.45 -17.04
C SER A 94 -1.34 -20.90 -17.83
N VAL A 95 -0.56 -21.82 -17.27
CA VAL A 95 0.63 -22.38 -17.89
C VAL A 95 0.43 -23.88 -18.07
N ASN A 96 0.52 -24.36 -19.30
CA ASN A 96 0.47 -25.78 -19.62
C ASN A 96 1.91 -26.34 -19.76
N GLU A 97 2.30 -27.22 -18.85
CA GLU A 97 3.66 -27.77 -18.75
C GLU A 97 4.12 -28.53 -20.00
N LEU A 98 3.20 -29.25 -20.64
CA LEU A 98 3.50 -30.13 -21.76
C LEU A 98 3.63 -29.36 -23.07
N THR A 99 2.72 -28.41 -23.28
CA THR A 99 2.66 -27.63 -24.53
C THR A 99 3.42 -26.32 -24.45
N ARG A 100 3.88 -25.94 -23.24
CA ARG A 100 4.47 -24.64 -22.90
C ARG A 100 3.57 -23.45 -23.24
N LYS A 101 2.29 -23.68 -23.48
CA LYS A 101 1.33 -22.61 -23.79
C LYS A 101 0.99 -21.84 -22.53
N VAL A 102 0.95 -20.52 -22.68
CA VAL A 102 0.53 -19.58 -21.65
C VAL A 102 -0.76 -18.89 -22.10
N ILE A 103 -1.71 -18.73 -21.20
CA ILE A 103 -2.96 -17.99 -21.42
C ILE A 103 -3.10 -16.97 -20.31
N ASP A 104 -3.31 -15.70 -20.67
CA ASP A 104 -3.69 -14.65 -19.72
C ASP A 104 -5.13 -14.87 -19.24
N LEU A 105 -5.31 -14.95 -17.93
CA LEU A 105 -6.62 -15.14 -17.27
C LEU A 105 -7.19 -13.82 -16.73
N GLY A 106 -6.49 -12.71 -16.90
CA GLY A 106 -6.84 -11.39 -16.40
C GLY A 106 -6.43 -11.15 -14.95
N GLU A 107 -6.84 -9.99 -14.44
CA GLU A 107 -6.61 -9.59 -13.04
C GLU A 107 -7.68 -10.18 -12.13
N GLN A 108 -7.26 -10.64 -10.94
CA GLN A 108 -8.17 -10.99 -9.85
C GLN A 108 -8.02 -9.99 -8.71
N PRO A 109 -9.13 -9.46 -8.16
CA PRO A 109 -9.07 -8.57 -7.01
C PRO A 109 -8.54 -9.33 -5.79
N GLY A 110 -7.78 -8.63 -4.95
CA GLY A 110 -7.28 -9.12 -3.67
C GLY A 110 -7.78 -8.29 -2.50
N SER A 111 -6.99 -8.25 -1.43
CA SER A 111 -7.29 -7.50 -0.22
C SER A 111 -6.83 -6.04 -0.30
N TYR A 112 -7.38 -5.23 0.60
CA TYR A 112 -6.95 -3.85 0.85
C TYR A 112 -6.14 -3.80 2.13
N SER A 113 -5.17 -2.90 2.19
CA SER A 113 -4.44 -2.56 3.40
C SER A 113 -4.41 -1.05 3.55
N ILE A 114 -4.81 -0.57 4.72
CA ILE A 114 -4.90 0.85 5.05
C ILE A 114 -4.25 1.04 6.41
N ASN A 115 -3.18 1.83 6.44
CA ASN A 115 -2.55 2.40 7.61
C ASN A 115 -3.04 3.85 7.74
N MET A 116 -4.05 4.07 8.57
CA MET A 116 -4.71 5.38 8.67
C MET A 116 -3.73 6.46 9.17
N ALA A 117 -2.97 6.16 10.22
CA ALA A 117 -1.97 7.07 10.78
C ALA A 117 -0.96 7.52 9.72
N GLY A 118 -0.39 6.57 8.98
CA GLY A 118 0.57 6.90 7.91
C GLY A 118 -0.08 7.67 6.74
N LEU A 119 -1.35 7.43 6.46
CA LEU A 119 -2.06 8.15 5.40
C LEU A 119 -2.31 9.62 5.81
N VAL A 120 -2.74 9.86 7.05
CA VAL A 120 -2.89 11.20 7.63
C VAL A 120 -1.56 11.92 7.66
N ASP A 121 -0.51 11.28 8.17
CA ASP A 121 0.84 11.86 8.23
C ASP A 121 1.31 12.31 6.85
N LYS A 122 1.10 11.48 5.83
CA LYS A 122 1.40 11.84 4.43
C LYS A 122 0.56 13.02 3.93
N HIS A 123 -0.72 13.10 4.28
CA HIS A 123 -1.58 14.23 3.92
C HIS A 123 -1.23 15.50 4.70
N LEU A 124 -0.51 15.38 5.81
CA LEU A 124 0.05 16.47 6.61
C LEU A 124 1.55 16.71 6.34
N ASP A 125 2.12 16.11 5.29
CA ASP A 125 3.51 16.35 4.86
C ASP A 125 3.69 17.83 4.47
N TYR A 126 4.91 18.34 4.52
CA TYR A 126 5.25 19.76 4.38
C TYR A 126 4.75 20.39 3.07
N GLU A 127 4.54 19.60 2.02
CA GLU A 127 3.98 20.06 0.74
C GLU A 127 2.46 20.33 0.81
N SER A 128 1.77 19.74 1.79
CA SER A 128 0.31 19.76 1.93
C SER A 128 -0.15 20.52 3.17
N PHE A 129 0.68 20.61 4.21
CA PHE A 129 0.36 21.31 5.46
C PHE A 129 1.61 21.96 6.02
N SER A 130 1.53 23.26 6.33
CA SER A 130 2.66 24.00 6.90
C SER A 130 2.18 24.89 8.02
N LEU A 131 2.34 24.42 9.26
CA LEU A 131 2.04 25.16 10.46
C LEU A 131 3.30 25.84 11.02
N ASN A 132 3.22 27.15 11.22
CA ASN A 132 4.28 27.94 11.85
C ASN A 132 3.71 28.75 13.02
N ILE A 133 4.48 28.87 14.10
CA ILE A 133 4.13 29.64 15.29
C ILE A 133 5.22 30.70 15.50
N GLU A 134 4.81 31.97 15.46
CA GLU A 134 5.73 33.10 15.62
C GLU A 134 5.37 33.91 16.86
N PRO A 135 6.35 34.27 17.72
CA PRO A 135 6.08 35.15 18.85
C PRO A 135 5.76 36.57 18.37
N LEU A 136 4.82 37.23 19.04
CA LEU A 136 4.45 38.63 18.84
C LEU A 136 4.85 39.48 20.05
N GLU A 137 4.85 40.80 19.84
CA GLU A 137 4.94 41.75 20.95
C GLU A 137 3.73 41.55 21.90
N ASN A 138 3.96 41.64 23.21
CA ASN A 138 2.98 41.45 24.31
C ASN A 138 2.69 40.01 24.77
N GLY A 139 3.55 39.04 24.42
CA GLY A 139 3.40 37.66 24.89
C GLY A 139 2.29 36.87 24.17
N LEU A 140 1.84 37.37 23.03
CA LEU A 140 0.97 36.66 22.10
C LEU A 140 1.80 35.86 21.10
N TYR A 141 1.17 34.89 20.45
CA TYR A 141 1.75 34.16 19.33
C TYR A 141 0.86 34.28 18.11
N ARG A 142 1.44 34.18 16.92
CA ARG A 142 0.71 34.08 15.65
C ARG A 142 0.87 32.67 15.10
N VAL A 143 -0.24 32.02 14.83
CA VAL A 143 -0.30 30.79 14.05
C VAL A 143 -0.50 31.17 12.59
N ASN A 144 0.35 30.63 11.73
CA ASN A 144 0.23 30.72 10.28
C ASN A 144 0.16 29.30 9.71
N GLU A 145 -0.94 28.96 9.05
CA GLU A 145 -1.05 27.77 8.20
C GLU A 145 -1.16 28.23 6.74
N LEU A 146 -0.19 27.82 5.93
CA LEU A 146 0.01 28.38 4.59
C LEU A 146 -0.94 27.79 3.55
N THR A 147 -1.32 26.52 3.66
CA THR A 147 -2.13 25.83 2.64
C THR A 147 -3.56 26.40 2.58
N TYR A 148 -4.15 26.66 3.75
CA TYR A 148 -5.50 27.17 3.91
C TYR A 148 -5.53 28.69 4.15
N ASN A 149 -4.39 29.37 4.09
CA ASN A 149 -4.24 30.80 4.38
C ASN A 149 -4.84 31.19 5.74
N LEU A 150 -4.61 30.36 6.75
CA LEU A 150 -5.13 30.56 8.08
C LEU A 150 -4.11 31.36 8.90
N THR A 151 -4.55 32.48 9.45
CA THR A 151 -3.71 33.30 10.33
C THR A 151 -4.51 33.74 11.54
N LYS A 152 -4.00 33.44 12.74
CA LYS A 152 -4.71 33.76 13.99
C LYS A 152 -3.72 34.07 15.11
N GLU A 153 -4.09 35.01 15.97
CA GLU A 153 -3.35 35.30 17.20
C GLU A 153 -3.88 34.40 18.32
N VAL A 154 -2.97 33.83 19.09
CA VAL A 154 -3.24 32.79 20.09
C VAL A 154 -2.48 33.06 21.39
N THR A 155 -3.01 32.53 22.49
CA THR A 155 -2.39 32.64 23.84
C THR A 155 -2.08 31.30 24.46
N SER A 156 -2.59 30.21 23.90
CA SER A 156 -2.51 28.87 24.45
C SER A 156 -2.41 27.81 23.35
N VAL A 157 -1.98 26.60 23.72
CA VAL A 157 -2.04 25.44 22.83
C VAL A 157 -3.47 25.08 22.43
N ASP A 158 -4.44 25.29 23.33
CA ASP A 158 -5.86 25.08 23.02
C ASP A 158 -6.35 26.02 21.92
N ASP A 159 -5.89 27.28 21.90
CA ASP A 159 -6.19 28.23 20.83
C ASP A 159 -5.60 27.78 19.48
N ILE A 160 -4.39 27.20 19.49
CA ILE A 160 -3.74 26.64 18.30
C ILE A 160 -4.57 25.47 17.78
N CYS A 161 -4.93 24.52 18.65
CA CYS A 161 -5.77 23.37 18.31
C CYS A 161 -7.10 23.81 17.71
N ASN A 162 -7.79 24.77 18.33
CA ASN A 162 -9.04 25.32 17.81
C ASN A 162 -8.87 25.99 16.43
N CYS A 163 -7.73 26.64 16.20
CA CYS A 163 -7.38 27.23 14.91
C CYS A 163 -7.20 26.14 13.86
N ILE A 164 -6.30 25.18 14.08
CA ILE A 164 -5.97 24.16 13.07
C ILE A 164 -7.13 23.22 12.79
N PHE A 165 -8.07 23.02 13.74
CA PHE A 165 -9.29 22.25 13.46
C PHE A 165 -10.18 22.86 12.38
N GLU A 166 -10.00 24.14 12.04
CA GLU A 166 -10.71 24.79 10.93
C GLU A 166 -10.35 24.16 9.56
N ILE A 167 -9.23 23.46 9.44
CA ILE A 167 -8.80 22.81 8.18
C ILE A 167 -9.36 21.39 8.00
N ILE A 168 -9.80 20.75 9.10
CA ILE A 168 -10.26 19.35 9.10
C ILE A 168 -11.32 19.10 8.02
N PRO A 169 -12.37 19.93 7.85
CA PRO A 169 -13.39 19.69 6.84
C PRO A 169 -12.82 19.58 5.42
N GLY A 170 -11.80 20.36 5.07
CA GLY A 170 -11.18 20.31 3.74
C GLY A 170 -10.41 19.02 3.49
N HIS A 171 -9.67 18.52 4.49
CA HIS A 171 -8.99 17.22 4.39
C HIS A 171 -9.98 16.05 4.36
N VAL A 172 -11.04 16.11 5.17
CA VAL A 172 -12.10 15.09 5.20
C VAL A 172 -12.85 15.05 3.87
N GLU A 173 -13.15 16.21 3.27
CA GLU A 173 -13.75 16.30 1.93
C GLU A 173 -12.87 15.65 0.87
N TYR A 174 -11.58 15.98 0.85
CA TYR A 174 -10.63 15.36 -0.07
C TYR A 174 -10.58 13.82 0.09
N PHE A 175 -10.45 13.34 1.32
CA PHE A 175 -10.45 11.90 1.60
C PHE A 175 -11.77 11.23 1.18
N THR A 176 -12.90 11.91 1.38
CA THR A 176 -14.23 11.44 0.94
C THR A 176 -14.31 11.32 -0.58
N ILE A 177 -13.74 12.27 -1.33
CA ILE A 177 -13.66 12.17 -2.80
C ILE A 177 -12.82 10.94 -3.20
N CYS A 178 -11.68 10.73 -2.54
CA CYS A 178 -10.83 9.58 -2.82
C CYS A 178 -11.52 8.24 -2.52
N ILE A 179 -12.21 8.12 -1.38
CA ILE A 179 -12.90 6.89 -1.01
C ILE A 179 -14.13 6.62 -1.89
N ASP A 180 -14.81 7.68 -2.33
CA ASP A 180 -15.96 7.53 -3.21
C ASP A 180 -15.61 7.03 -4.60
N SER A 181 -14.38 7.33 -5.06
CA SER A 181 -13.83 6.78 -6.31
C SER A 181 -13.53 5.28 -6.26
N GLU A 182 -13.48 4.67 -5.07
CA GLU A 182 -13.24 3.24 -4.89
C GLU A 182 -14.58 2.48 -4.77
N GLU A 183 -14.87 1.66 -5.79
CA GLU A 183 -16.12 0.89 -5.89
C GLU A 183 -16.17 -0.32 -4.93
N CYS A 184 -15.04 -0.69 -4.35
CA CYS A 184 -14.90 -1.90 -3.56
C CYS A 184 -15.43 -1.79 -2.13
N PHE A 185 -15.63 -0.57 -1.62
CA PHE A 185 -16.10 -0.35 -0.27
C PHE A 185 -17.61 -0.19 -0.27
N SER A 186 -18.28 -0.93 0.62
CA SER A 186 -19.67 -0.67 0.96
C SER A 186 -19.83 0.71 1.62
N LYS A 187 -21.04 1.27 1.57
CA LYS A 187 -21.32 2.54 2.23
C LYS A 187 -20.92 2.55 3.72
N VAL A 188 -21.19 1.46 4.44
CA VAL A 188 -20.85 1.34 5.86
C VAL A 188 -19.33 1.36 6.10
N GLU A 189 -18.56 0.71 5.22
CA GLU A 189 -17.09 0.76 5.28
C GLU A 189 -16.56 2.15 4.96
N LYS A 190 -17.17 2.84 3.97
CA LYS A 190 -16.79 4.21 3.63
C LYS A 190 -17.02 5.17 4.79
N ASP A 191 -18.22 5.14 5.37
CA ASP A 191 -18.59 5.97 6.52
C ASP A 191 -17.62 5.73 7.70
N LYS A 192 -17.25 4.46 7.95
CA LYS A 192 -16.27 4.11 8.98
C LYS A 192 -14.88 4.67 8.67
N LEU A 193 -14.38 4.47 7.46
CA LEU A 193 -13.05 4.94 7.08
C LEU A 193 -12.94 6.47 7.14
N ILE A 194 -13.99 7.19 6.77
CA ILE A 194 -14.06 8.65 6.90
C ILE A 194 -13.99 9.07 8.38
N SER A 195 -14.76 8.40 9.25
CA SER A 195 -14.71 8.65 10.70
C SER A 195 -13.35 8.34 11.31
N ASP A 196 -12.73 7.22 10.91
CA ASP A 196 -11.40 6.82 11.38
C ASP A 196 -10.35 7.85 10.92
N TYR A 197 -10.44 8.33 9.68
CA TYR A 197 -9.56 9.38 9.14
C TYR A 197 -9.70 10.72 9.88
N GLU A 198 -10.92 11.19 10.13
CA GLU A 198 -11.15 12.44 10.86
C GLU A 198 -10.59 12.37 12.29
N SER A 199 -10.80 11.22 12.97
CA SER A 199 -10.29 11.00 14.32
C SER A 199 -8.76 11.04 14.35
N GLU A 200 -8.11 10.32 13.45
CA GLU A 200 -6.65 10.26 13.35
C GLU A 200 -6.05 11.63 12.96
N LEU A 201 -6.68 12.34 12.02
CA LEU A 201 -6.30 13.70 11.62
C LEU A 201 -6.33 14.66 12.82
N ARG A 202 -7.38 14.58 13.64
CA ARG A 202 -7.51 15.40 14.84
C ARG A 202 -6.39 15.11 15.84
N GLU A 203 -6.08 13.84 16.07
CA GLU A 203 -5.03 13.40 17.00
C GLU A 203 -3.66 13.92 16.57
N GLN A 204 -3.27 13.69 15.32
CA GLN A 204 -1.97 14.13 14.81
C GLN A 204 -1.82 15.66 14.72
N LEU A 205 -2.91 16.39 14.45
CA LEU A 205 -2.89 17.86 14.50
C LEU A 205 -2.63 18.36 15.92
N VAL A 206 -3.21 17.72 16.94
CA VAL A 206 -2.94 18.04 18.35
C VAL A 206 -1.49 17.73 18.71
N GLU A 207 -0.95 16.59 18.28
CA GLU A 207 0.46 16.23 18.48
C GLU A 207 1.40 17.29 17.88
N LYS A 208 1.21 17.65 16.59
CA LYS A 208 2.01 18.69 15.92
C LYS A 208 1.89 20.06 16.60
N ALA A 209 0.70 20.42 17.09
CA ALA A 209 0.50 21.67 17.82
C ALA A 209 1.25 21.69 19.15
N ASN A 210 1.24 20.58 19.90
CA ASN A 210 1.99 20.44 21.14
C ASN A 210 3.50 20.50 20.89
N GLU A 211 4.01 19.78 19.88
CA GLU A 211 5.43 19.79 19.52
C GLU A 211 5.92 21.21 19.22
N LEU A 212 5.22 21.94 18.35
CA LEU A 212 5.57 23.33 18.03
C LEU A 212 5.43 24.29 19.22
N TRP A 213 4.53 23.99 20.14
CA TRP A 213 4.36 24.76 21.36
C TRP A 213 5.45 24.45 22.38
N GLU A 214 5.96 23.23 22.46
CA GLU A 214 7.09 22.91 23.32
C GLU A 214 8.40 23.50 22.77
N ASP A 215 8.59 23.45 21.45
CA ASP A 215 9.80 23.96 20.76
C ASP A 215 9.96 25.49 20.80
N ARG A 216 8.95 26.24 21.24
CA ARG A 216 9.03 27.70 21.39
C ARG A 216 9.75 28.14 22.68
N GLU A 217 9.87 27.25 23.66
CA GLU A 217 10.50 27.50 24.98
C GLU A 217 12.02 27.36 24.93
#